data_AF-A0A960T0K6-F1
#
_entry.id   AF-A0A960T0K6-F1
#
_cell.length_a   1.000
_cell.length_b   1.000
_cell.length_c   1.000
_cell.angle_alpha   90.00
_cell.angle_beta   90.00
_cell.angle_gamma   90.00
#
_symmetry.space_group_name_H-M   'P 1'
#
loop_
_entity.id
_entity.type
_entity.pdbx_description
1 polymer ?
#
loop_
_entity_poly.entity_id
_entity_poly.type
_entity_poly.pdbx_seq_one_letter_code
_entity_poly.pdbx_strand_id
1 'polypeptide(L)'
;VGAFPGLNDAQVLDLAAQGLAAVEGAFVSFGDACQIGQGVEGADGVFEIAVTDDTASGETVTLLIQQAGGEFLIARFPGAVFEAETDTGLPQFLTLHLADAKLLIGDPRGESALATTAAPATGSFETWIASFASITDPLLRLPSADADHDGRSNFLEYATGGNPASGDDPAPLDLTSDGAGGYWLSFSRLTGIGTLRYSLESSDLAAPWTDAPGTLVPDPSDASILRLHLPAPLPDAGFYRLQVEGD
;
A
#
# COMPACT_ATOMS: atom_id res chain seq x y z
N VAL A 1 2.00 -20.04 -0.66
CA VAL A 1 3.14 -19.42 0.06
C VAL A 1 4.38 -19.62 -0.80
N GLY A 2 5.33 -18.70 -0.78
CA GLY A 2 6.50 -18.79 -1.65
C GLY A 2 7.40 -17.58 -1.54
N ALA A 3 8.18 -17.33 -2.59
CA ALA A 3 9.05 -16.18 -2.71
C ALA A 3 9.12 -15.67 -4.16
N PHE A 4 9.74 -14.50 -4.32
CA PHE A 4 10.18 -13.95 -5.59
C PHE A 4 11.72 -13.89 -5.60
N PRO A 5 12.42 -14.97 -5.96
CA PRO A 5 13.87 -15.05 -5.82
C PRO A 5 14.59 -13.95 -6.58
N GLY A 6 15.45 -13.20 -5.88
CA GLY A 6 16.27 -12.14 -6.47
C GLY A 6 15.50 -10.86 -6.83
N LEU A 7 14.20 -10.76 -6.52
CA LEU A 7 13.42 -9.54 -6.73
C LEU A 7 13.26 -8.74 -5.43
N ASN A 8 13.64 -7.46 -5.47
CA ASN A 8 13.32 -6.51 -4.42
C ASN A 8 11.86 -6.04 -4.51
N ASP A 9 11.42 -5.20 -3.57
CA ASP A 9 10.02 -4.73 -3.51
C ASP A 9 9.61 -3.94 -4.76
N ALA A 10 10.45 -3.01 -5.24
CA ALA A 10 10.19 -2.23 -6.44
C ALA A 10 10.03 -3.12 -7.68
N GLN A 11 10.88 -4.13 -7.83
CA GLN A 11 10.78 -5.10 -8.93
C GLN A 11 9.53 -5.97 -8.85
N VAL A 12 9.07 -6.32 -7.64
CA VAL A 12 7.79 -7.01 -7.46
C VAL A 12 6.61 -6.10 -7.78
N LEU A 13 6.65 -4.82 -7.41
CA LEU A 13 5.64 -3.83 -7.81
C LEU A 13 5.59 -3.67 -9.34
N ASP A 14 6.75 -3.56 -10.00
CA ASP A 14 6.85 -3.47 -11.46
C ASP A 14 6.32 -4.73 -12.17
N LEU A 15 6.57 -5.90 -11.58
CA LEU A 15 6.03 -7.16 -12.07
C LEU A 15 4.51 -7.22 -11.89
N ALA A 16 4.01 -6.77 -10.74
CA ALA A 16 2.57 -6.74 -10.44
C ALA A 16 1.80 -5.81 -11.37
N ALA A 17 2.38 -4.69 -11.78
CA ALA A 17 1.79 -3.78 -12.77
C ALA A 17 1.62 -4.42 -14.16
N GLN A 18 2.31 -5.53 -14.44
CA GLN A 18 2.14 -6.33 -15.66
C GLN A 18 1.00 -7.37 -15.54
N GLY A 19 0.37 -7.47 -14.37
CA GLY A 19 -0.78 -8.33 -14.10
C GLY A 19 -0.44 -9.66 -13.42
N LEU A 20 -1.47 -10.34 -12.95
CA LEU A 20 -1.36 -11.58 -12.15
C LEU A 20 -0.53 -12.67 -12.86
N ALA A 21 -0.68 -12.85 -14.16
CA ALA A 21 0.05 -13.88 -14.90
C ALA A 21 1.58 -13.66 -14.86
N ALA A 22 2.04 -12.41 -14.86
CA ALA A 22 3.46 -12.08 -14.73
C ALA A 22 3.96 -12.41 -13.32
N VAL A 23 3.16 -12.10 -12.30
CA VAL A 23 3.41 -12.43 -10.90
C VAL A 23 3.53 -13.94 -10.72
N GLU A 24 2.56 -14.71 -11.21
CA GLU A 24 2.57 -16.18 -11.13
C GLU A 24 3.78 -16.81 -11.83
N GLY A 25 4.19 -16.25 -12.97
CA GLY A 25 5.35 -16.74 -13.71
C GLY A 25 6.69 -16.57 -12.97
N ALA A 26 6.78 -15.60 -12.06
CA ALA A 26 7.99 -15.36 -11.26
C ALA A 26 7.89 -15.90 -9.82
N PHE A 27 6.69 -16.24 -9.35
CA PHE A 27 6.46 -16.71 -8.00
C PHE A 27 6.90 -18.17 -7.86
N VAL A 28 7.82 -18.43 -6.95
CA VAL A 28 8.27 -19.80 -6.63
C VAL A 28 7.57 -20.24 -5.36
N SER A 29 6.62 -21.18 -5.49
CA SER A 29 5.85 -21.69 -4.36
C SER A 29 6.67 -22.63 -3.49
N PHE A 30 6.48 -22.51 -2.18
CA PHE A 30 6.89 -23.51 -1.20
C PHE A 30 5.64 -24.34 -0.85
N GLY A 31 5.62 -25.60 -1.25
CA GLY A 31 4.48 -26.50 -1.06
C GLY A 31 3.32 -26.30 -2.04
N ASP A 32 2.22 -27.00 -1.75
CA ASP A 32 1.01 -27.01 -2.58
C ASP A 32 0.12 -25.79 -2.31
N ALA A 33 -0.59 -25.33 -3.34
CA ALA A 33 -1.59 -24.28 -3.19
C ALA A 33 -2.78 -24.78 -2.35
N CYS A 34 -3.23 -23.96 -1.40
CA CYS A 34 -4.41 -24.23 -0.58
C CYS A 34 -5.46 -23.13 -0.75
N GLN A 35 -6.72 -23.49 -0.51
CA GLN A 35 -7.79 -22.50 -0.39
C GLN A 35 -7.77 -21.93 1.03
N ILE A 36 -8.03 -20.62 1.16
CA ILE A 36 -8.27 -20.01 2.47
C ILE A 36 -9.57 -20.62 3.02
N GLY A 37 -9.46 -21.44 4.07
CA GLY A 37 -10.60 -21.97 4.81
C GLY A 37 -11.09 -21.01 5.89
N GLN A 38 -12.27 -21.29 6.47
CA GLN A 38 -12.60 -20.73 7.79
C GLN A 38 -11.55 -21.23 8.79
N GLY A 39 -11.05 -20.36 9.67
CA GLY A 39 -9.98 -20.68 10.62
C GLY A 39 -10.28 -21.86 11.53
N VAL A 40 -9.33 -22.19 12.41
CA VAL A 40 -9.55 -23.18 13.47
C VAL A 40 -10.87 -22.81 14.19
N GLU A 41 -11.80 -23.76 14.29
CA GLU A 41 -13.15 -23.59 14.88
C GLU A 41 -14.21 -22.84 14.06
N GLY A 42 -13.96 -22.51 12.78
CA GLY A 42 -15.00 -21.92 11.92
C GLY A 42 -15.30 -20.44 12.22
N ALA A 43 -14.40 -19.74 12.91
CA ALA A 43 -14.52 -18.31 13.15
C ALA A 43 -14.30 -17.53 11.85
N ASP A 44 -15.26 -16.68 11.50
CA ASP A 44 -15.14 -15.76 10.37
C ASP A 44 -13.98 -14.76 10.63
N GLY A 45 -13.20 -14.48 9.60
CA GLY A 45 -12.18 -13.42 9.64
C GLY A 45 -10.81 -13.81 10.22
N VAL A 46 -10.58 -15.09 10.55
CA VAL A 46 -9.25 -15.60 10.92
C VAL A 46 -8.79 -16.59 9.87
N PHE A 47 -7.65 -16.32 9.22
CA PHE A 47 -6.93 -17.31 8.44
C PHE A 47 -5.54 -17.53 9.06
N GLU A 48 -5.20 -18.78 9.30
CA GLU A 48 -3.89 -19.17 9.83
C GLU A 48 -3.14 -19.90 8.71
N ILE A 49 -1.92 -19.45 8.42
CA ILE A 49 -1.04 -20.11 7.45
C ILE A 49 0.08 -20.77 8.24
N ALA A 50 -0.03 -22.08 8.39
CA ALA A 50 1.06 -22.90 8.89
C ALA A 50 1.96 -23.27 7.70
N VAL A 51 3.21 -22.81 7.72
CA VAL A 51 4.23 -23.19 6.74
C VAL A 51 5.19 -24.13 7.44
N THR A 52 5.20 -25.39 7.03
CA THR A 52 6.26 -26.35 7.39
C THR A 52 7.31 -26.31 6.30
N ASP A 53 8.39 -25.60 6.54
CA ASP A 53 9.56 -25.58 5.64
C ASP A 53 10.83 -25.57 6.49
N ASP A 54 11.69 -26.55 6.25
CA ASP A 54 12.99 -26.76 6.89
C ASP A 54 14.10 -25.90 6.25
N THR A 55 13.79 -25.13 5.21
CA THR A 55 14.74 -24.28 4.47
C THR A 55 14.57 -22.77 4.68
N ALA A 56 13.45 -22.31 5.25
CA ALA A 56 13.06 -20.89 5.35
C ALA A 56 13.78 -20.06 6.44
N SER A 57 14.91 -20.54 6.97
CA SER A 57 15.65 -19.86 8.03
C SER A 57 16.22 -18.51 7.57
N GLY A 58 15.61 -17.42 8.04
CA GLY A 58 16.05 -16.05 7.78
C GLY A 58 15.56 -15.43 6.45
N GLU A 59 14.68 -16.10 5.71
CA GLU A 59 14.15 -15.59 4.44
C GLU A 59 12.83 -14.82 4.62
N THR A 60 12.60 -13.84 3.74
CA THR A 60 11.32 -13.14 3.65
C THR A 60 10.28 -14.06 2.99
N VAL A 61 9.28 -14.48 3.75
CA VAL A 61 8.19 -15.30 3.22
C VAL A 61 7.16 -14.41 2.53
N THR A 62 6.76 -14.80 1.32
CA THR A 62 5.76 -14.07 0.56
C THR A 62 4.45 -14.84 0.49
N LEU A 63 3.37 -14.14 0.84
CA LEU A 63 2.01 -14.57 0.59
C LEU A 63 1.51 -13.94 -0.71
N LEU A 64 1.14 -14.79 -1.66
CA LEU A 64 0.35 -14.42 -2.82
C LEU A 64 -1.07 -14.96 -2.61
N ILE A 65 -2.02 -14.06 -2.41
CA ILE A 65 -3.45 -14.38 -2.29
C ILE A 65 -4.11 -13.95 -3.58
N GLN A 66 -4.98 -14.79 -4.14
CA GLN A 66 -5.68 -14.52 -5.40
C GLN A 66 -7.18 -14.72 -5.23
N GLN A 67 -7.98 -13.94 -5.94
CA GLN A 67 -9.43 -14.07 -5.98
C GLN A 67 -9.93 -14.31 -7.41
N ALA A 68 -11.08 -14.99 -7.54
CA ALA A 68 -11.80 -15.05 -8.80
C ALA A 68 -12.06 -13.63 -9.33
N GLY A 69 -11.66 -13.37 -10.59
CA GLY A 69 -11.68 -12.02 -11.18
C GLY A 69 -10.29 -11.43 -11.44
N GLY A 70 -9.21 -12.09 -11.00
CA GLY A 70 -7.84 -11.68 -11.28
C GLY A 70 -7.27 -10.66 -10.30
N GLU A 71 -7.99 -10.39 -9.21
CA GLU A 71 -7.46 -9.63 -8.09
C GLU A 71 -6.47 -10.46 -7.28
N PHE A 72 -5.47 -9.79 -6.71
CA PHE A 72 -4.47 -10.44 -5.89
C PHE A 72 -3.92 -9.50 -4.80
N LEU A 73 -3.22 -10.10 -3.86
CA LEU A 73 -2.48 -9.44 -2.79
C LEU A 73 -1.10 -10.09 -2.69
N ILE A 74 -0.09 -9.25 -2.49
CA ILE A 74 1.29 -9.67 -2.22
C ILE A 74 1.71 -9.05 -0.89
N ALA A 75 1.95 -9.89 0.11
CA ALA A 75 2.47 -9.47 1.41
C ALA A 75 3.77 -10.22 1.73
N ARG A 76 4.77 -9.49 2.20
CA ARG A 76 6.07 -10.01 2.63
C ARG A 76 6.16 -10.00 4.15
N PHE A 77 6.66 -11.09 4.72
CA PHE A 77 6.79 -11.26 6.16
C PHE A 77 8.25 -11.50 6.53
N PRO A 78 8.76 -10.84 7.59
CA PRO A 78 10.03 -11.25 8.18
C PRO A 78 9.85 -12.67 8.75
N GLY A 79 10.61 -13.64 8.24
CA GLY A 79 10.52 -15.02 8.71
C GLY A 79 11.03 -15.16 10.13
N ALA A 80 10.13 -15.41 11.09
CA ALA A 80 10.49 -15.79 12.46
C ALA A 80 10.31 -17.29 12.63
N VAL A 81 11.42 -18.02 12.56
CA VAL A 81 11.43 -19.47 12.77
C VAL A 81 11.25 -19.80 14.24
N PHE A 82 10.26 -20.62 14.59
CA PHE A 82 10.18 -21.22 15.92
C PHE A 82 10.98 -22.52 15.94
N GLU A 83 12.05 -22.55 16.72
CA GLU A 83 12.90 -23.73 16.90
C GLU A 83 12.06 -24.94 17.33
N ALA A 84 12.35 -26.10 16.73
CA ALA A 84 11.66 -27.33 17.07
C ALA A 84 11.88 -27.67 18.56
N GLU A 85 10.80 -28.03 19.26
CA GLU A 85 10.89 -28.47 20.64
C GLU A 85 11.04 -30.00 20.67
N THR A 86 12.29 -30.45 20.72
CA THR A 86 12.63 -31.89 20.66
C THR A 86 12.02 -32.70 21.79
N ASP A 87 11.72 -32.07 22.93
CA ASP A 87 11.18 -32.73 24.12
C ASP A 87 9.67 -33.02 24.00
N THR A 88 8.94 -32.23 23.22
CA THR A 88 7.50 -32.39 22.97
C THR A 88 7.20 -33.08 21.63
N GLY A 89 8.20 -33.22 20.77
CA GLY A 89 8.04 -33.75 19.41
C GLY A 89 7.32 -32.78 18.48
N LEU A 90 7.22 -31.49 18.86
CA LEU A 90 6.64 -30.46 18.02
C LEU A 90 7.61 -30.13 16.88
N PRO A 91 7.18 -30.22 15.61
CA PRO A 91 8.02 -29.83 14.48
C PRO A 91 8.24 -28.31 14.48
N GLN A 92 9.23 -27.88 13.71
CA GLN A 92 9.48 -26.47 13.45
C GLN A 92 8.29 -25.85 12.73
N PHE A 93 7.84 -24.67 13.18
CA PHE A 93 6.77 -23.92 12.54
C PHE A 93 7.22 -22.50 12.25
N LEU A 94 6.78 -21.96 11.12
CA LEU A 94 6.84 -20.54 10.83
C LEU A 94 5.47 -19.94 11.08
N THR A 95 5.40 -18.98 12.02
CA THR A 95 4.20 -18.19 12.29
C THR A 95 4.34 -16.86 11.58
N LEU A 96 3.33 -16.49 10.78
CA LEU A 96 3.25 -15.20 10.12
C LEU A 96 2.24 -14.32 10.85
N HIS A 97 2.68 -13.19 11.41
CA HIS A 97 1.77 -12.26 12.06
C HIS A 97 1.40 -11.15 11.07
N LEU A 98 0.09 -10.89 10.89
CA LEU A 98 -0.39 -9.90 9.91
C LEU A 98 0.14 -8.49 10.21
N ALA A 99 0.33 -8.14 11.48
CA ALA A 99 0.89 -6.85 11.89
C ALA A 99 2.35 -6.65 11.42
N ASP A 100 3.06 -7.73 11.13
CA ASP A 100 4.44 -7.70 10.64
C ASP A 100 4.50 -7.76 9.09
N ALA A 101 3.35 -7.81 8.42
CA ALA A 101 3.27 -7.88 6.98
C ALA A 101 3.68 -6.53 6.35
N LYS A 102 4.68 -6.56 5.49
CA LYS A 102 4.89 -5.52 4.48
C LYS A 102 3.98 -5.80 3.29
N LEU A 103 2.89 -5.03 3.18
CA LEU A 103 1.98 -5.13 2.04
C LEU A 103 2.63 -4.47 0.81
N LEU A 104 2.89 -5.25 -0.24
CA LEU A 104 3.37 -4.71 -1.51
C LEU A 104 2.21 -4.39 -2.45
N ILE A 105 1.30 -5.35 -2.62
CA ILE A 105 0.12 -5.22 -3.48
C ILE A 105 -1.10 -5.58 -2.66
N GLY A 106 -2.14 -4.75 -2.73
CA GLY A 106 -3.37 -4.90 -1.97
C GLY A 106 -3.94 -3.55 -1.56
N ASP A 107 -5.04 -3.57 -0.84
CA ASP A 107 -5.64 -2.37 -0.26
C ASP A 107 -5.74 -2.54 1.27
N PRO A 108 -5.04 -1.72 2.07
CA PRO A 108 -5.20 -1.75 3.52
C PRO A 108 -6.59 -1.23 3.90
N ARG A 109 -7.33 -2.00 4.71
CA ARG A 109 -8.69 -1.69 5.21
C ARG A 109 -8.68 -1.37 6.70
N GLY A 110 -7.61 -0.76 7.19
CA GLY A 110 -7.33 -0.48 8.59
C GLY A 110 -6.06 -1.18 9.07
N GLU A 111 -5.83 -1.19 10.39
CA GLU A 111 -4.61 -1.73 11.00
C GLU A 111 -4.50 -3.26 10.92
N SER A 112 -5.63 -3.95 10.78
CA SER A 112 -5.71 -5.43 10.89
C SER A 112 -6.48 -6.08 9.74
N ALA A 113 -6.74 -5.35 8.67
CA ALA A 113 -7.49 -5.85 7.53
C ALA A 113 -6.80 -5.46 6.22
N LEU A 114 -6.66 -6.43 5.32
CA LEU A 114 -6.13 -6.24 3.97
C LEU A 114 -7.13 -6.82 2.97
N ALA A 115 -7.20 -6.23 1.79
CA ALA A 115 -8.02 -6.72 0.68
C ALA A 115 -7.15 -7.00 -0.55
N THR A 116 -7.57 -7.99 -1.36
CA THR A 116 -7.08 -8.14 -2.73
C THR A 116 -7.48 -6.92 -3.56
N THR A 117 -6.76 -6.72 -4.65
CA THR A 117 -7.02 -5.61 -5.56
C THR A 117 -6.69 -6.02 -6.99
N ALA A 118 -7.20 -5.28 -7.97
CA ALA A 118 -6.73 -5.41 -9.34
C ALA A 118 -5.24 -5.06 -9.44
N ALA A 119 -4.57 -5.51 -10.50
CA ALA A 119 -3.19 -5.12 -10.77
C ALA A 119 -3.07 -3.58 -10.73
N PRO A 120 -2.05 -3.01 -10.06
CA PRO A 120 -1.87 -1.56 -10.04
C PRO A 120 -1.60 -1.06 -11.46
N ALA A 121 -2.12 0.13 -11.78
CA ALA A 121 -1.95 0.72 -13.11
C ALA A 121 -0.52 1.17 -13.40
N THR A 122 0.31 1.31 -12.36
CA THR A 122 1.71 1.66 -12.44
C THR A 122 2.54 0.78 -11.49
N GLY A 123 3.82 0.60 -11.83
CA GLY A 123 4.79 -0.10 -10.99
C GLY A 123 5.35 0.82 -9.91
N SER A 124 6.60 0.55 -9.53
CA SER A 124 7.40 1.36 -8.61
C SER A 124 7.55 2.82 -9.04
N PHE A 125 7.96 3.68 -8.10
CA PHE A 125 8.29 5.08 -8.38
C PHE A 125 9.35 5.20 -9.48
N GLU A 126 10.39 4.36 -9.45
CA GLU A 126 11.49 4.38 -10.41
C GLU A 126 11.02 4.09 -11.83
N THR A 127 10.15 3.09 -12.00
CA THR A 127 9.57 2.75 -13.30
C THR A 127 8.58 3.83 -13.77
N TRP A 128 7.77 4.36 -12.84
CA TRP A 128 6.84 5.44 -13.12
C TRP A 128 7.56 6.71 -13.61
N ILE A 129 8.55 7.22 -12.87
CA ILE A 129 9.27 8.45 -13.23
C ILE A 129 10.08 8.28 -14.51
N ALA A 130 10.60 7.06 -14.77
CA ALA A 130 11.31 6.75 -16.00
C ALA A 130 10.41 6.80 -17.26
N SER A 131 9.09 6.67 -17.10
CA SER A 131 8.13 6.77 -18.20
C SER A 131 8.00 8.19 -18.78
N PHE A 132 8.34 9.22 -17.99
CA PHE A 132 8.33 10.62 -18.40
C PHE A 132 9.61 11.00 -19.14
N ALA A 133 9.68 10.64 -20.42
CA ALA A 133 10.86 10.86 -21.26
C ALA A 133 11.24 12.34 -21.44
N SER A 134 10.32 13.28 -21.19
CA SER A 134 10.55 14.73 -21.23
C SER A 134 11.41 15.25 -20.07
N ILE A 135 11.41 14.56 -18.91
CA ILE A 135 12.23 14.92 -17.76
C ILE A 135 13.62 14.33 -17.98
N THR A 136 14.51 15.05 -18.66
CA THR A 136 15.82 14.52 -19.06
C THR A 136 16.90 14.65 -18.00
N ASP A 137 16.77 15.60 -17.07
CA ASP A 137 17.74 15.78 -15.98
C ASP A 137 17.49 14.75 -14.87
N PRO A 138 18.47 13.89 -14.53
CA PRO A 138 18.33 12.92 -13.45
C PRO A 138 18.02 13.54 -12.09
N LEU A 139 18.47 14.77 -11.82
CA LEU A 139 18.17 15.45 -10.56
C LEU A 139 16.70 15.86 -10.47
N LEU A 140 16.05 16.12 -11.60
CA LEU A 140 14.61 16.38 -11.66
C LEU A 140 13.78 15.10 -11.56
N ARG A 141 14.38 13.91 -11.57
CA ARG A 141 13.68 12.63 -11.36
C ARG A 141 13.71 12.14 -9.92
N LEU A 142 14.36 12.87 -9.01
CA LEU A 142 14.44 12.47 -7.61
C LEU A 142 13.05 12.51 -6.96
N PRO A 143 12.74 11.62 -6.00
CA PRO A 143 11.45 11.62 -5.29
C PRO A 143 11.07 12.97 -4.68
N SER A 144 12.06 13.73 -4.21
CA SER A 144 11.87 15.05 -3.59
C SER A 144 11.98 16.22 -4.57
N ALA A 145 12.29 15.98 -5.84
CA ALA A 145 12.34 17.05 -6.84
C ALA A 145 10.92 17.45 -7.26
N ASP A 146 10.79 18.69 -7.72
CA ASP A 146 9.60 19.27 -8.33
C ASP A 146 10.02 19.59 -9.77
N ALA A 147 9.66 18.72 -10.70
CA ALA A 147 10.22 18.74 -12.06
C ALA A 147 9.57 19.78 -12.97
N ASP A 148 8.33 20.14 -12.69
CA ASP A 148 7.53 21.11 -13.45
C ASP A 148 7.31 22.45 -12.72
N HIS A 149 7.84 22.57 -11.50
CA HIS A 149 7.88 23.78 -10.68
C HIS A 149 6.51 24.24 -10.18
N ASP A 150 5.60 23.31 -9.91
CA ASP A 150 4.27 23.61 -9.38
C ASP A 150 4.16 23.53 -7.84
N GLY A 151 5.26 23.19 -7.18
CA GLY A 151 5.37 23.06 -5.73
C GLY A 151 5.07 21.66 -5.18
N ARG A 152 4.80 20.67 -6.04
CA ARG A 152 4.61 19.27 -5.65
C ARG A 152 5.88 18.47 -5.94
N SER A 153 6.17 17.50 -5.09
CA SER A 153 7.29 16.59 -5.36
C SER A 153 6.84 15.48 -6.29
N ASN A 154 7.77 14.93 -7.08
CA ASN A 154 7.53 13.76 -7.93
C ASN A 154 6.90 12.60 -7.14
N PHE A 155 7.31 12.39 -5.88
CA PHE A 155 6.74 11.33 -5.05
C PHE A 155 5.29 11.58 -4.65
N LEU A 156 4.92 12.84 -4.36
CA LEU A 156 3.54 13.21 -4.10
C LEU A 156 2.69 12.99 -5.34
N GLU A 157 3.20 13.38 -6.51
CA GLU A 157 2.52 13.16 -7.79
C GLU A 157 2.38 11.69 -8.12
N TYR A 158 3.42 10.87 -7.92
CA TYR A 158 3.34 9.43 -8.04
C TYR A 158 2.20 8.88 -7.21
N ALA A 159 2.18 9.17 -5.91
CA ALA A 159 1.17 8.61 -5.01
C ALA A 159 -0.26 9.10 -5.31
N THR A 160 -0.41 10.31 -5.84
CA THR A 160 -1.72 10.91 -6.15
C THR A 160 -2.14 10.73 -7.61
N GLY A 161 -1.30 10.13 -8.46
CA GLY A 161 -1.58 9.90 -9.87
C GLY A 161 -1.39 11.12 -10.78
N GLY A 162 -0.57 12.10 -10.36
CA GLY A 162 -0.22 13.29 -11.13
C GLY A 162 0.81 13.06 -12.24
N ASN A 163 1.24 14.14 -12.87
CA ASN A 163 2.16 14.17 -14.00
C ASN A 163 3.31 15.17 -13.75
N PRO A 164 4.52 14.68 -13.40
CA PRO A 164 5.68 15.51 -13.05
C PRO A 164 6.26 16.29 -14.24
N ALA A 165 5.68 16.16 -15.42
CA ALA A 165 6.05 16.93 -16.59
C ALA A 165 5.05 18.08 -16.90
N SER A 166 4.09 18.34 -16.02
CA SER A 166 2.95 19.24 -16.29
C SER A 166 2.43 19.94 -15.03
N GLY A 167 2.92 21.16 -14.78
CA GLY A 167 2.47 21.99 -13.67
C GLY A 167 1.05 22.58 -13.81
N ASP A 168 0.31 22.16 -14.85
CA ASP A 168 -1.11 22.51 -15.06
C ASP A 168 -2.07 21.49 -14.42
N ASP A 169 -1.54 20.46 -13.75
CA ASP A 169 -2.34 19.47 -13.06
C ASP A 169 -3.16 20.10 -11.92
N PRO A 170 -4.38 19.59 -11.67
CA PRO A 170 -5.17 20.07 -10.54
C PRO A 170 -4.46 19.81 -9.22
N ALA A 171 -4.74 20.67 -8.23
CA ALA A 171 -4.28 20.43 -6.87
C ALA A 171 -4.74 19.04 -6.41
N PRO A 172 -3.86 18.22 -5.82
CA PRO A 172 -4.20 16.85 -5.45
C PRO A 172 -5.26 16.80 -4.34
N LEU A 173 -5.39 17.85 -3.54
CA LEU A 173 -6.35 17.98 -2.45
C LEU A 173 -7.48 18.95 -2.83
N ASP A 174 -8.71 18.46 -2.78
CA ASP A 174 -9.94 19.23 -2.98
C ASP A 174 -10.70 19.38 -1.64
N LEU A 175 -11.41 20.49 -1.49
CA LEU A 175 -12.21 20.80 -0.31
C LEU A 175 -13.64 21.16 -0.76
N THR A 176 -14.59 20.28 -0.45
CA THR A 176 -16.00 20.46 -0.83
C THR A 176 -16.89 20.61 0.39
N SER A 177 -17.91 21.47 0.34
CA SER A 177 -18.85 21.61 1.45
C SER A 177 -19.74 20.38 1.57
N ASP A 178 -20.01 19.93 2.80
CA ASP A 178 -20.94 18.83 3.08
C ASP A 178 -22.42 19.26 3.10
N GLY A 179 -22.72 20.55 2.96
CA GLY A 179 -24.07 21.11 3.03
C GLY A 179 -24.66 21.25 4.44
N ALA A 180 -23.97 20.76 5.48
CA ALA A 180 -24.32 20.85 6.90
C ALA A 180 -23.40 21.79 7.69
N GLY A 181 -22.51 22.51 7.00
CA GLY A 181 -21.56 23.46 7.57
C GLY A 181 -20.16 22.88 7.83
N GLY A 182 -19.97 21.59 7.51
CA GLY A 182 -18.67 20.94 7.46
C GLY A 182 -18.14 20.84 6.02
N TYR A 183 -17.06 20.08 5.86
CA TYR A 183 -16.38 19.90 4.58
C TYR A 183 -15.86 18.47 4.42
N TRP A 184 -15.70 18.05 3.17
CA TRP A 184 -14.93 16.90 2.77
C TRP A 184 -13.61 17.36 2.18
N LEU A 185 -12.51 16.89 2.77
CA LEU A 185 -11.20 16.90 2.13
C LEU A 185 -11.08 15.63 1.29
N SER A 186 -10.71 15.73 0.02
CA SER A 186 -10.57 14.58 -0.86
C SER A 186 -9.34 14.67 -1.75
N PHE A 187 -8.74 13.53 -2.08
CA PHE A 187 -7.61 13.44 -3.00
C PHE A 187 -7.59 12.10 -3.73
N SER A 188 -7.03 12.09 -4.93
CA SER A 188 -6.79 10.86 -5.69
C SER A 188 -5.60 10.09 -5.11
N ARG A 189 -5.66 8.76 -5.16
CA ARG A 189 -4.59 7.84 -4.80
C ARG A 189 -4.38 6.80 -5.89
N LEU A 190 -3.16 6.29 -5.99
CA LEU A 190 -2.92 5.03 -6.69
C LEU A 190 -3.52 3.87 -5.89
N THR A 191 -4.38 3.09 -6.54
CA THR A 191 -4.95 1.87 -5.96
C THR A 191 -4.04 0.67 -6.20
N GLY A 192 -4.00 -0.24 -5.23
CA GLY A 192 -3.30 -1.51 -5.34
C GLY A 192 -1.80 -1.48 -5.04
N ILE A 193 -1.25 -0.30 -4.73
CA ILE A 193 0.12 -0.14 -4.23
C ILE A 193 0.07 -0.10 -2.71
N GLY A 194 0.36 -1.23 -2.08
CA GLY A 194 0.24 -1.42 -0.64
C GLY A 194 1.30 -0.71 0.19
N THR A 195 2.40 -0.27 -0.45
CA THR A 195 3.52 0.42 0.19
C THR A 195 3.28 1.91 0.40
N LEU A 196 2.18 2.48 -0.12
CA LEU A 196 1.85 3.89 0.04
C LEU A 196 0.92 4.09 1.22
N ARG A 197 1.30 4.99 2.13
CA ARG A 197 0.47 5.41 3.27
C ARG A 197 0.13 6.88 3.15
N TYR A 198 -1.11 7.21 3.48
CA TYR A 198 -1.64 8.56 3.41
C TYR A 198 -2.12 8.98 4.79
N SER A 199 -1.72 10.17 5.21
CA SER A 199 -2.28 10.85 6.38
C SER A 199 -2.62 12.29 6.03
N LEU A 200 -3.65 12.82 6.69
CA LEU A 200 -3.91 14.26 6.66
C LEU A 200 -3.44 14.83 7.97
N GLU A 201 -2.72 15.94 7.90
CA GLU A 201 -2.31 16.72 9.05
C GLU A 201 -2.97 18.09 9.01
N SER A 202 -3.09 18.71 10.18
CA SER A 202 -3.67 20.03 10.37
C SER A 202 -2.78 20.91 11.24
N SER A 203 -2.88 22.23 11.06
CA SER A 203 -2.14 23.23 11.83
C SER A 203 -2.83 24.59 11.77
N ASP A 204 -2.56 25.43 12.78
CA ASP A 204 -2.87 26.88 12.78
C ASP A 204 -1.68 27.72 12.25
N LEU A 205 -0.61 27.05 11.79
CA LEU A 205 0.72 27.59 11.42
C LEU A 205 1.53 28.21 12.57
N ALA A 206 0.98 28.29 13.78
CA ALA A 206 1.70 28.71 14.97
C ALA A 206 2.30 27.51 15.73
N ALA A 207 1.71 26.32 15.57
CA ALA A 207 2.17 25.05 16.13
C ALA A 207 2.70 24.07 15.06
N PRO A 208 3.46 23.03 15.45
CA PRO A 208 3.79 21.92 14.56
C PRO A 208 2.55 21.28 13.95
N TRP A 209 2.70 20.68 12.77
CA TRP A 209 1.67 19.86 12.16
C TRP A 209 1.37 18.64 13.02
N THR A 210 0.09 18.29 13.12
CA THR A 210 -0.39 17.10 13.83
C THR A 210 -1.47 16.42 13.01
N ASP A 211 -1.69 15.12 13.22
CA ASP A 211 -2.76 14.37 12.56
C ASP A 211 -4.11 15.11 12.62
N ALA A 212 -4.75 15.24 11.46
CA ALA A 212 -6.08 15.80 11.36
C ALA A 212 -7.09 14.82 12.00
N PRO A 213 -8.10 15.32 12.73
CA PRO A 213 -9.08 14.46 13.36
C PRO A 213 -9.91 13.70 12.31
N GLY A 214 -10.14 12.41 12.56
CA GLY A 214 -11.00 11.55 11.75
C GLY A 214 -10.23 10.40 11.09
N THR A 215 -10.85 9.77 10.09
CA THR A 215 -10.27 8.63 9.38
C THR A 215 -10.47 8.83 7.88
N LEU A 216 -9.39 8.64 7.12
CA LEU A 216 -9.47 8.58 5.66
C LEU A 216 -10.30 7.37 5.25
N VAL A 217 -11.31 7.60 4.43
CA VAL A 217 -12.15 6.54 3.88
C VAL A 217 -12.18 6.66 2.35
N PRO A 218 -12.30 5.55 1.61
CA PRO A 218 -12.57 5.61 0.18
C PRO A 218 -13.87 6.36 -0.10
N ASP A 219 -13.91 7.13 -1.19
CA ASP A 219 -15.15 7.70 -1.68
C ASP A 219 -16.07 6.56 -2.18
N PRO A 220 -17.36 6.56 -1.80
CA PRO A 220 -18.31 5.51 -2.17
C PRO A 220 -18.61 5.49 -3.68
N SER A 221 -18.34 6.58 -4.40
CA SER A 221 -18.50 6.65 -5.85
C SER A 221 -17.23 6.26 -6.60
N ASP A 222 -16.06 6.42 -5.98
CA ASP A 222 -14.76 6.11 -6.58
C ASP A 222 -13.71 5.73 -5.51
N ALA A 223 -13.33 4.46 -5.45
CA ALA A 223 -12.36 3.96 -4.46
C ALA A 223 -10.92 4.44 -4.69
N SER A 224 -10.64 5.07 -5.84
CA SER A 224 -9.38 5.76 -6.13
C SER A 224 -9.31 7.13 -5.46
N ILE A 225 -10.41 7.64 -4.91
CA ILE A 225 -10.46 8.86 -4.12
C ILE A 225 -10.51 8.49 -2.64
N LEU A 226 -9.60 9.05 -1.84
CA LEU A 226 -9.72 9.06 -0.38
C LEU A 226 -10.32 10.38 0.08
N ARG A 227 -11.10 10.33 1.15
CA ARG A 227 -11.70 11.52 1.75
C ARG A 227 -11.76 11.47 3.26
N LEU A 228 -11.73 12.64 3.88
CA LEU A 228 -11.87 12.87 5.32
C LEU A 228 -13.02 13.86 5.57
N HIS A 229 -13.91 13.53 6.50
CA HIS A 229 -14.96 14.45 6.93
C HIS A 229 -14.45 15.38 8.02
N LEU A 230 -14.62 16.69 7.79
CA LEU A 230 -14.40 17.74 8.79
C LEU A 230 -15.77 18.27 9.24
N PRO A 231 -16.34 17.76 10.34
CA PRO A 231 -17.67 18.17 10.78
C PRO A 231 -17.69 19.60 11.36
N ALA A 232 -18.85 20.24 11.36
CA ALA A 232 -19.06 21.51 12.04
C ALA A 232 -19.18 21.35 13.58
N PRO A 233 -18.76 22.35 14.38
CA PRO A 233 -18.00 23.52 13.96
C PRO A 233 -16.59 23.11 13.53
N LEU A 234 -16.05 23.78 12.51
CA LEU A 234 -14.69 23.46 12.08
C LEU A 234 -13.70 23.69 13.24
N PRO A 235 -12.69 22.82 13.38
CA PRO A 235 -11.59 23.05 14.31
C PRO A 235 -10.94 24.41 14.04
N ASP A 236 -10.31 25.00 15.05
CA ASP A 236 -9.55 26.25 14.90
C ASP A 236 -8.35 26.12 13.91
N ALA A 237 -8.00 24.88 13.53
CA ALA A 237 -7.00 24.61 12.49
C ALA A 237 -7.47 25.17 11.14
N GLY A 238 -6.75 26.19 10.67
CA GLY A 238 -7.03 26.85 9.39
C GLY A 238 -6.35 26.19 8.18
N PHE A 239 -5.44 25.25 8.40
CA PHE A 239 -4.61 24.67 7.34
C PHE A 239 -4.57 23.15 7.46
N TYR A 240 -4.59 22.49 6.31
CA TYR A 240 -4.49 21.04 6.16
C TYR A 240 -3.44 20.71 5.11
N ARG A 241 -2.71 19.61 5.30
CA ARG A 241 -1.79 19.07 4.29
C ARG A 241 -1.95 17.56 4.18
N LEU A 242 -1.74 17.05 2.97
CA LEU A 242 -1.57 15.63 2.71
C LEU A 242 -0.11 15.26 2.96
N GLN A 243 0.11 14.21 3.76
CA GLN A 243 1.38 13.54 3.89
C GLN A 243 1.27 12.17 3.23
N VAL A 244 2.30 11.83 2.48
CA VAL A 244 2.44 10.54 1.82
C VAL A 244 3.77 9.93 2.24
N GLU A 245 3.72 8.68 2.63
CA GLU A 245 4.90 7.88 2.99
C GLU A 245 4.99 6.65 2.09
N GLY A 246 6.22 6.29 1.76
CA GLY A 246 6.58 5.01 1.16
C GLY A 246 7.49 4.22 2.11
N ASP A 247 7.44 2.90 2.02
CA ASP A 247 8.33 1.99 2.78
C ASP A 247 9.79 1.96 2.26
#